data_AF-A0A1S1NVX1-F1
#
_entry.id   AF-A0A1S1NVX1-F1
#
_cell.length_a   1.000
_cell.length_b   1.000
_cell.length_c   1.000
_cell.angle_alpha   90.00
_cell.angle_beta   90.00
_cell.angle_gamma   90.00
#
_symmetry.space_group_name_H-M   'P 1'
#
loop_
_entity.id
_entity.type
_entity.pdbx_description
1 polymer ?
#
loop_
_entity_poly.entity_id
_entity_poly.type
_entity_poly.pdbx_seq_one_letter_code
_entity_poly.pdbx_strand_id
1 'polypeptide(L)'
;MALFGRAPKPDAAARRRVEAWLRAAGGYGPETAMSVSEIVCTDPACPGTETVVLLFPPGEKTRAVKIAGALDALSEADVTAALGQD
;
A
#
# COMPACT_ATOMS: atom_id res chain seq x y z
N MET A 1 5.99 23.20 -20.02
CA MET A 1 6.91 22.27 -19.32
C MET A 1 6.38 22.06 -17.91
N ALA A 2 5.45 21.12 -17.72
CA ALA A 2 4.97 20.71 -16.39
C ALA A 2 5.33 19.22 -16.23
N LEU A 3 6.57 18.97 -15.83
CA LEU A 3 7.05 17.65 -15.42
C LEU A 3 6.43 17.40 -14.06
N PHE A 4 5.42 16.55 -13.97
CA PHE A 4 4.91 15.77 -12.82
C PHE A 4 3.46 15.41 -13.18
N GLY A 5 3.32 14.48 -14.14
CA GLY A 5 2.02 13.88 -14.43
C GLY A 5 1.54 13.20 -13.15
N ARG A 6 0.63 13.86 -12.44
CA ARG A 6 -0.06 13.28 -11.28
C ARG A 6 -0.71 12.00 -11.79
N ALA A 7 -0.18 10.83 -11.42
CA ALA A 7 -0.87 9.57 -11.62
C ALA A 7 -2.31 9.74 -11.11
N PRO A 8 -3.34 9.24 -11.84
CA PRO A 8 -4.71 9.34 -11.39
C PRO A 8 -4.80 8.90 -9.94
N LYS A 9 -5.53 9.65 -9.10
CA LYS A 9 -5.74 9.26 -7.71
C LYS A 9 -6.27 7.82 -7.74
N PRO A 10 -5.59 6.84 -7.11
CA PRO A 10 -6.09 5.49 -7.05
C PRO A 10 -7.51 5.51 -6.49
N ASP A 11 -8.37 4.63 -7.00
CA ASP A 11 -9.78 4.60 -6.64
C ASP A 11 -9.92 4.66 -5.11
N ALA A 12 -10.67 5.65 -4.64
CA ALA A 12 -10.87 5.87 -3.21
C ALA A 12 -11.52 4.65 -2.55
N ALA A 13 -12.30 3.85 -3.29
CA ALA A 13 -12.84 2.61 -2.77
C ALA A 13 -11.77 1.53 -2.63
N ALA A 14 -10.90 1.34 -3.64
CA ALA A 14 -9.79 0.41 -3.58
C ALA A 14 -8.80 0.74 -2.46
N ARG A 15 -8.46 2.03 -2.27
CA ARG A 15 -7.62 2.48 -1.14
C ARG A 15 -8.22 2.10 0.20
N ARG A 16 -9.50 2.44 0.43
CA ARG A 16 -10.19 2.13 1.69
C ARG A 16 -10.26 0.63 1.97
N ARG A 17 -10.42 -0.19 0.93
CA ARG A 17 -10.43 -1.64 1.03
C ARG A 17 -9.08 -2.18 1.51
N VAL A 18 -7.97 -1.72 0.92
CA VAL A 18 -6.62 -2.12 1.36
C VAL A 18 -6.27 -1.62 2.76
N GLU A 19 -6.63 -0.38 3.10
CA GLU A 19 -6.47 0.13 4.47
C GLU A 19 -7.25 -0.71 5.49
N ALA A 20 -8.47 -1.15 5.16
CA ALA A 20 -9.26 -2.01 6.03
C ALA A 20 -8.60 -3.38 6.25
N TRP A 21 -8.08 -4.00 5.18
CA TRP A 21 -7.34 -5.26 5.28
C TRP A 21 -6.07 -5.12 6.11
N LEU A 22 -5.29 -4.05 5.91
CA LEU A 22 -4.08 -3.79 6.69
C LEU A 22 -4.38 -3.60 8.17
N ARG A 23 -5.46 -2.87 8.50
CA ARG A 23 -5.90 -2.71 9.89
C ARG A 23 -6.32 -4.04 10.51
N ALA A 24 -7.10 -4.84 9.79
CA ALA A 24 -7.57 -6.13 10.26
C ALA A 24 -6.42 -7.12 10.48
N ALA A 25 -5.50 -7.23 9.52
CA ALA A 25 -4.38 -8.18 9.57
C ALA A 25 -3.25 -7.72 10.51
N GLY A 26 -2.93 -6.42 10.53
CA GLY A 26 -1.85 -5.85 11.33
C GLY A 26 -2.25 -5.36 12.73
N GLY A 27 -3.54 -5.42 13.07
CA GLY A 27 -4.05 -4.93 14.37
C GLY A 27 -3.94 -3.42 14.56
N TYR A 28 -3.84 -2.64 13.47
CA TYR A 28 -3.67 -1.20 13.56
C TYR A 28 -4.97 -0.49 13.94
N GLY A 29 -4.91 0.31 15.01
CA GLY A 29 -6.01 1.17 15.43
C GLY A 29 -6.29 2.36 14.50
N PRO A 30 -7.36 3.12 14.75
CA PRO A 30 -7.74 4.28 13.93
C PRO A 30 -6.71 5.41 13.95
N GLU A 31 -5.87 5.47 14.99
CA GLU A 31 -4.81 6.46 15.16
C GLU A 31 -3.62 6.24 14.21
N THR A 32 -3.47 5.04 13.65
CA THR A 32 -2.41 4.74 12.69
C THR A 32 -2.79 5.34 11.34
N ALA A 33 -2.12 6.43 10.98
CA ALA A 33 -2.25 7.01 9.65
C ALA A 33 -1.61 6.09 8.60
N MET A 34 -2.25 6.00 7.44
CA MET A 34 -1.80 5.16 6.33
C MET A 34 -1.76 5.99 5.04
N SER A 35 -0.71 5.81 4.24
CA SER A 35 -0.62 6.40 2.90
C SER A 35 -0.41 5.29 1.88
N VAL A 36 -1.43 5.06 1.06
CA VAL A 36 -1.42 4.06 -0.01
C VAL A 36 -1.00 4.73 -1.32
N SER A 37 0.02 4.21 -1.98
CA SER A 37 0.50 4.70 -3.28
C SER A 37 0.85 3.53 -4.19
N GLU A 38 0.61 3.68 -5.48
CA GLU A 38 1.09 2.75 -6.50
C GLU A 38 2.37 3.30 -7.11
N ILE A 39 3.34 2.42 -7.32
CA ILE A 39 4.58 2.76 -8.00
C ILE A 39 4.86 1.75 -9.11
N VAL A 40 5.50 2.24 -10.16
CA VAL A 40 6.07 1.38 -11.19
C VAL A 40 7.37 0.82 -10.64
N CYS A 41 7.41 -0.50 -10.44
CA CYS A 41 8.62 -1.17 -10.00
C CYS A 41 9.50 -1.43 -11.22
N THR A 42 10.72 -0.92 -11.20
CA THR A 42 11.69 -1.08 -12.29
C THR A 42 12.51 -2.36 -12.19
N ASP A 43 12.26 -3.19 -11.17
CA ASP A 43 12.93 -4.46 -10.98
C ASP A 43 12.36 -5.51 -11.96
N PRO A 44 13.18 -6.18 -12.79
CA PRO A 44 12.73 -7.23 -13.70
C PRO A 44 12.10 -8.45 -13.01
N ALA A 45 12.33 -8.64 -11.71
CA ALA A 45 11.67 -9.68 -10.91
C ALA A 45 10.28 -9.27 -10.42
N CYS A 46 9.92 -7.98 -10.50
CA CYS A 46 8.61 -7.47 -10.11
C CYS A 46 7.67 -7.46 -11.33
N PRO A 47 6.36 -7.74 -11.16
CA PRO A 47 5.36 -7.68 -12.26
C PRO A 47 5.16 -6.27 -12.87
N GLY A 48 5.99 -5.29 -12.51
CA GLY A 48 6.03 -3.94 -13.09
C GLY A 48 5.24 -2.90 -12.31
N THR A 49 4.28 -3.28 -11.47
CA THR A 49 3.55 -2.38 -10.58
C THR A 49 3.48 -2.98 -9.18
N GLU A 50 3.73 -2.16 -8.17
CA GLU A 50 3.54 -2.52 -6.76
C GLU A 50 2.81 -1.41 -6.02
N THR A 51 2.04 -1.81 -5.02
CA THR A 51 1.38 -0.92 -4.07
C THR A 51 2.26 -0.82 -2.84
N VAL A 52 2.66 0.41 -2.51
CA VAL A 52 3.40 0.73 -1.30
C VAL A 52 2.45 1.42 -0.32
N VAL A 53 2.37 0.86 0.89
CA VAL A 53 1.64 1.46 1.99
C VAL A 53 2.59 1.90 3.09
N LEU A 54 2.62 3.21 3.35
CA LEU A 54 3.33 3.77 4.48
C LEU A 54 2.41 3.79 5.69
N LEU A 55 2.84 3.15 6.76
CA LEU A 55 2.18 3.10 8.06
C LEU A 55 2.87 4.08 9.00
N PHE A 56 2.10 4.89 9.70
CA PHE A 56 2.59 5.83 10.71
C PHE A 56 1.94 5.53 12.07
N PRO A 57 2.32 4.43 12.75
CA PRO A 57 1.75 4.11 14.05
C PRO A 57 2.23 5.13 15.11
N PRO A 58 1.36 5.55 16.04
CA PRO A 58 1.72 6.55 17.05
C PRO A 58 2.79 6.00 18.00
N GLY A 59 3.90 6.73 18.14
CA GLY A 59 5.00 6.33 19.04
C GLY A 59 5.91 5.22 18.50
N GLU A 60 5.66 4.72 17.30
CA GLU A 60 6.51 3.73 16.63
C GLU A 60 7.20 4.32 15.39
N LYS A 61 8.16 3.56 14.85
CA LYS A 61 8.81 3.92 13.59
C LYS A 61 7.84 3.73 12.43
N THR A 62 7.91 4.64 11.47
CA THR A 62 7.24 4.48 10.17
C THR A 62 7.65 3.17 9.52
N ARG A 63 6.67 2.42 9.01
CA ARG A 63 6.87 1.16 8.29
C ARG A 63 6.34 1.27 6.87
N ALA A 64 6.95 0.52 5.95
CA ALA A 64 6.57 0.53 4.55
C ALA A 64 6.23 -0.89 4.12
N VAL A 65 4.94 -1.17 3.95
CA VAL A 65 4.48 -2.47 3.43
C VAL A 65 4.46 -2.39 1.91
N LYS A 66 5.23 -3.26 1.26
CA LYS A 66 5.25 -3.37 -0.20
C LYS A 66 4.46 -4.59 -0.63
N ILE A 67 3.49 -4.37 -1.51
CA ILE A 67 2.59 -5.42 -1.99
C ILE A 67 2.72 -5.45 -3.51
N ALA A 68 3.09 -6.59 -4.07
CA ALA A 68 3.20 -6.76 -5.51
C ALA A 68 1.81 -6.65 -6.16
N GLY A 69 1.69 -5.84 -7.22
CA GLY A 69 0.46 -5.62 -7.95
C GLY A 69 -0.13 -4.22 -7.83
N ALA A 70 -1.03 -3.91 -8.77
CA ALA A 70 -1.83 -2.69 -8.77
C ALA A 70 -2.90 -2.75 -7.68
N LEU A 71 -3.23 -1.59 -7.10
CA LEU A 71 -4.11 -1.45 -5.95
C LEU A 71 -5.49 -2.09 -6.17
N ASP A 72 -6.02 -1.96 -7.38
CA ASP A 72 -7.33 -2.51 -7.73
C ASP A 72 -7.31 -4.05 -7.78
N ALA A 73 -6.18 -4.63 -8.18
CA ALA A 73 -5.99 -6.07 -8.32
C ALA A 73 -5.62 -6.78 -7.02
N LEU A 74 -5.31 -6.03 -5.95
CA LEU A 74 -4.95 -6.60 -4.66
C LEU A 74 -6.12 -7.33 -4.00
N SER A 75 -5.78 -8.44 -3.33
CA SER A 75 -6.65 -9.20 -2.44
C SER A 75 -6.22 -9.10 -0.98
N GLU A 76 -7.11 -9.49 -0.07
CA GLU A 76 -6.82 -9.58 1.36
C GLU A 76 -5.65 -10.53 1.68
N ALA A 77 -5.52 -11.61 0.90
CA ALA A 77 -4.44 -12.57 1.05
C ALA A 77 -3.08 -11.95 0.71
N ASP A 78 -3.01 -11.12 -0.34
CA ASP A 78 -1.79 -10.42 -0.74
C ASP A 78 -1.32 -9.44 0.33
N VAL A 79 -2.27 -8.71 0.93
CA VAL A 79 -2.00 -7.78 2.03
C VAL A 79 -1.48 -8.52 3.26
N THR A 80 -2.13 -9.62 3.63
CA THR A 80 -1.75 -10.42 4.80
C THR A 80 -0.38 -11.06 4.60
N ALA A 81 -0.09 -11.57 3.40
CA ALA A 81 1.21 -12.12 3.05
C ALA A 81 2.31 -11.05 3.15
N ALA A 82 2.08 -9.86 2.62
CA ALA A 82 3.04 -8.76 2.64
C ALA A 82 3.36 -8.26 4.06
N LEU A 83 2.38 -8.25 4.97
CA LEU A 83 2.63 -7.93 6.38
C LEU A 83 3.56 -8.92 7.08
N GLY A 84 3.60 -10.18 6.64
CA GLY A 84 4.52 -11.19 7.17
C GLY A 84 5.93 -11.10 6.60
N GLN A 85 6.19 -10.21 5.65
CA GLN A 85 7.48 -10.02 4.98
C GLN A 85 8.24 -8.77 5.46
N ASP A 86 7.65 -7.94 6.33
CA ASP A 86 8.23 -6.73 6.96
C ASP A 86 8.62 -6.97 8.44
#